data_AF-A0A915L739-F1
#
_entry.id   AF-A0A915L739-F1
#
_cell.length_a   1.000
_cell.length_b   1.000
_cell.length_c   1.000
_cell.angle_alpha   90.00
_cell.angle_beta   90.00
_cell.angle_gamma   90.00
#
_symmetry.space_group_name_H-M   'P 1'
#
loop_
_entity.id
_entity.type
_entity.pdbx_description
1 polymer ?
#
loop_
_entity_poly.entity_id
_entity_poly.type
_entity_poly.pdbx_seq_one_letter_code
_entity_poly.pdbx_strand_id
1 'polypeptide(L)'
;MEIQGVKQGRARQLFNAGFRSVKDIASADVDTLIHQIEHFSRRQAHEIISGAKMLLHEEYEHIMQQAEEIFSANADANASVDDIITSLRPSS
;
A
#
# COMPACT_ATOMS: atom_id res chain seq x y z
N MET A 1 -11.32 -6.40 6.85
CA MET A 1 -10.74 -5.05 6.78
C MET A 1 -10.00 -4.81 8.08
N GLU A 2 -8.67 -4.80 8.01
CA GLU A 2 -7.81 -4.57 9.15
C GLU A 2 -7.25 -3.15 9.03
N ILE A 3 -7.71 -2.26 9.89
CA ILE A 3 -7.22 -0.89 10.03
C ILE A 3 -6.94 -0.70 11.51
N GLN A 4 -5.81 -0.04 11.83
CA GLN A 4 -5.44 0.23 13.21
C GLN A 4 -6.59 0.94 13.94
N GLY A 5 -6.99 0.42 15.10
CA GLY A 5 -8.10 0.97 15.91
C GLY A 5 -9.51 0.55 15.47
N VAL A 6 -9.67 -0.21 14.38
CA VAL A 6 -10.98 -0.70 13.92
C VAL A 6 -11.24 -2.12 14.44
N LYS A 7 -12.08 -2.22 15.49
CA LYS A 7 -12.62 -3.52 15.95
C LYS A 7 -13.61 -4.11 14.94
N GLN A 8 -13.87 -5.42 15.00
CA GLN A 8 -14.79 -6.13 14.08
C GLN A 8 -16.17 -5.46 13.94
N GLY A 9 -16.76 -4.99 15.05
CA GLY A 9 -18.03 -4.27 15.02
C GLY A 9 -17.98 -2.98 14.20
N ARG A 10 -16.84 -2.26 14.28
CA ARG A 10 -16.62 -1.04 13.49
C ARG A 10 -16.35 -1.35 12.03
N ALA A 11 -15.60 -2.40 11.72
CA ALA A 11 -15.41 -2.88 10.36
C ALA A 11 -16.75 -3.21 9.68
N ARG A 12 -17.70 -3.81 10.43
CA ARG A 12 -19.04 -4.09 9.92
C ARG A 12 -19.86 -2.84 9.62
N GLN A 13 -19.76 -1.81 10.46
CA GLN A 13 -20.41 -0.51 10.20
C GLN A 13 -19.86 0.18 8.95
N LEU A 14 -18.53 0.20 8.80
CA LEU A 14 -17.86 0.72 7.60
C LEU A 14 -18.33 -0.03 6.34
N PHE A 15 -18.38 -1.36 6.40
CA PHE A 15 -18.86 -2.18 5.29
C PHE A 15 -20.33 -1.89 4.94
N ASN A 16 -21.19 -1.77 5.96
CA ASN A 16 -22.61 -1.45 5.76
C ASN A 16 -22.82 -0.03 5.20
N ALA A 17 -21.92 0.91 5.50
CA ALA A 17 -21.90 2.26 4.92
C ALA A 17 -21.36 2.30 3.49
N GLY A 18 -20.87 1.18 2.95
CA GLY A 18 -20.42 1.06 1.56
C GLY A 18 -18.90 1.06 1.39
N PHE A 19 -18.12 1.19 2.46
CA PHE A 19 -16.65 1.11 2.41
C PHE A 19 -16.20 -0.35 2.41
N ARG A 20 -15.76 -0.86 1.26
CA ARG A 20 -15.44 -2.29 1.08
C ARG A 20 -13.95 -2.57 1.10
N SER A 21 -13.12 -1.57 0.85
CA SER A 21 -11.65 -1.69 0.79
C SER A 21 -10.95 -0.62 1.63
N VAL A 22 -9.69 -0.88 2.02
CA VAL A 22 -8.84 0.11 2.72
C VAL A 22 -8.67 1.36 1.87
N LYS A 23 -8.60 1.20 0.54
CA LYS A 23 -8.57 2.30 -0.43
C LYS A 23 -9.82 3.17 -0.38
N ASP A 24 -10.99 2.58 -0.23
CA ASP A 24 -12.25 3.34 -0.13
C ASP A 24 -12.21 4.26 1.10
N ILE A 25 -11.65 3.80 2.21
CA ILE A 25 -11.53 4.58 3.45
C ILE A 25 -10.43 5.63 3.35
N ALA A 26 -9.26 5.27 2.82
CA ALA A 26 -8.13 6.20 2.69
C ALA A 26 -8.45 7.39 1.77
N SER A 27 -9.34 7.18 0.79
CA SER A 27 -9.81 8.21 -0.15
C SER A 27 -11.05 8.97 0.33
N ALA A 28 -11.68 8.53 1.42
CA ALA A 28 -12.89 9.15 1.93
C ALA A 28 -12.62 10.49 2.63
N ASP A 29 -13.61 11.37 2.59
CA ASP A 29 -13.60 12.59 3.38
C ASP A 29 -14.11 12.33 4.81
N VAL A 30 -13.55 13.08 5.76
CA VAL A 30 -13.87 12.96 7.19
C VAL A 30 -15.34 13.24 7.45
N ASP A 31 -15.90 14.27 6.82
CA ASP A 31 -17.30 14.63 7.03
C ASP A 31 -18.23 13.57 6.42
N THR A 32 -17.82 12.92 5.32
CA THR A 32 -18.56 11.79 4.74
C THR A 32 -18.66 10.60 5.70
N LEU A 33 -17.56 10.22 6.36
CA LEU A 33 -17.57 9.12 7.34
C LEU A 33 -18.48 9.43 8.54
N ILE A 34 -18.45 10.67 9.03
CA ILE A 34 -19.27 11.10 10.17
C ILE A 34 -20.76 11.08 9.83
N HIS A 35 -21.14 11.47 8.61
CA HIS A 35 -22.54 11.48 8.19
C HIS A 35 -23.07 10.08 7.87
N GLN A 36 -22.25 9.18 7.35
CA GLN A 36 -22.69 7.84 6.94
C GLN A 36 -22.70 6.82 8.08
N ILE A 37 -21.97 7.07 9.17
CA ILE A 37 -21.83 6.14 10.28
C ILE A 37 -22.29 6.80 11.57
N GLU A 38 -23.29 6.20 12.21
CA GLU A 38 -23.86 6.72 13.45
C GLU A 38 -22.84 6.71 14.61
N HIS A 39 -22.88 7.75 15.45
CA HIS A 39 -21.97 7.95 16.59
C HIS A 39 -20.48 7.88 16.23
N PHE A 40 -20.11 8.42 15.09
CA PHE A 40 -18.73 8.49 14.64
C PHE A 40 -18.14 9.86 14.96
N SER A 41 -17.18 9.92 15.90
CA SER A 41 -16.54 11.19 16.26
C SER A 41 -15.56 11.64 15.18
N ARG A 42 -15.38 12.95 15.01
CA ARG A 42 -14.41 13.53 14.06
C ARG A 42 -12.99 13.01 14.29
N ARG A 43 -12.61 12.86 15.55
CA ARG A 43 -11.31 12.30 15.93
C ARG A 43 -11.14 10.86 15.44
N GLN A 44 -12.12 9.99 15.69
CA GLN A 44 -12.07 8.60 15.23
C GLN A 44 -12.04 8.50 13.70
N ALA A 45 -12.76 9.38 13.02
CA ALA A 45 -12.72 9.45 11.56
C ALA A 45 -11.32 9.79 11.04
N HIS A 46 -10.68 10.81 11.62
CA HIS A 46 -9.30 11.13 11.30
C HIS A 46 -8.34 9.97 11.59
N GLU A 47 -8.43 9.34 12.75
CA GLU A 47 -7.57 8.20 13.12
C GLU A 47 -7.72 7.04 12.14
N ILE A 48 -8.95 6.70 11.74
CA ILE A 48 -9.24 5.60 10.81
C ILE A 48 -8.77 5.92 9.39
N ILE A 49 -9.01 7.13 8.89
CA ILE A 49 -8.56 7.55 7.56
C ILE A 49 -7.03 7.60 7.50
N SER A 50 -6.39 8.15 8.53
CA SER A 50 -4.92 8.17 8.63
C SER A 50 -4.33 6.77 8.69
N GLY A 51 -4.90 5.88 9.51
CA GLY A 51 -4.48 4.47 9.57
C GLY A 51 -4.65 3.76 8.24
N ALA A 52 -5.74 4.01 7.51
CA ALA A 52 -5.95 3.45 6.18
C ALA A 52 -4.92 3.96 5.15
N LYS A 53 -4.58 5.25 5.20
CA LYS A 53 -3.53 5.83 4.35
C LYS A 53 -2.15 5.25 4.64
N MET A 54 -1.83 5.04 5.92
CA MET A 54 -0.58 4.41 6.32
C MET A 54 -0.47 2.99 5.77
N LEU A 55 -1.52 2.17 5.90
CA LEU A 55 -1.52 0.80 5.36
C LEU A 55 -1.30 0.76 3.84
N LEU A 56 -1.93 1.66 3.09
CA LEU A 56 -1.69 1.75 1.64
C LEU A 56 -0.27 2.19 1.31
N HIS A 57 0.30 3.09 2.12
CA HIS A 57 1.67 3.53 1.93
C HIS A 57 2.65 2.39 2.22
N GLU A 58 2.46 1.64 3.30
CA GLU A 58 3.25 0.45 3.62
C GLU A 58 3.15 -0.61 2.50
N GLU A 59 1.95 -0.85 1.95
CA GLU A 59 1.78 -1.75 0.81
C GLU A 59 2.52 -1.24 -0.43
N TYR A 60 2.49 0.07 -0.70
CA TYR A 60 3.21 0.67 -1.82
C TYR A 60 4.73 0.56 -1.64
N GLU A 61 5.26 0.90 -0.47
CA GLU A 61 6.69 0.79 -0.15
C GLU A 61 7.16 -0.66 -0.28
N HIS A 62 6.38 -1.62 0.22
CA HIS A 62 6.68 -3.04 0.08
C HIS A 62 6.68 -3.50 -1.38
N ILE A 63 5.74 -3.01 -2.21
CA ILE A 63 5.71 -3.32 -3.65
C ILE A 63 6.90 -2.66 -4.36
N MET A 64 7.25 -1.42 -4.03
CA MET A 64 8.38 -0.71 -4.62
C MET A 64 9.71 -1.38 -4.26
N GLN A 65 9.88 -1.79 -3.01
CA GLN A 65 11.07 -2.52 -2.58
C GLN A 65 11.21 -3.84 -3.34
N GLN A 66 10.15 -4.64 -3.46
CA GLN A 66 10.18 -5.88 -4.24
C GLN A 66 10.50 -5.61 -5.73
N ALA A 67 9.97 -4.53 -6.30
CA ALA A 67 10.28 -4.15 -7.67
C ALA A 67 11.77 -3.78 -7.81
N GLU A 68 12.32 -2.97 -6.90
CA GLU A 68 13.73 -2.59 -6.87
C GLU A 68 14.65 -3.81 -6.75
N GLU A 69 14.32 -4.77 -5.88
CA GLU A 69 15.05 -6.03 -5.74
C GLU A 69 15.08 -6.82 -7.06
N ILE A 70 13.94 -6.89 -7.77
CA ILE A 70 13.86 -7.53 -9.10
C ILE A 70 14.71 -6.76 -10.11
N PHE A 71 14.66 -5.43 -10.14
CA PHE A 71 15.45 -4.63 -11.07
C PHE A 71 16.95 -4.75 -10.81
N SER A 72 17.39 -4.73 -9.55
CA SER A 72 18.79 -4.92 -9.17
C SER A 72 19.29 -6.30 -9.58
N ALA A 73 18.56 -7.37 -9.24
CA ALA A 73 18.96 -8.73 -9.59
C ALA A 73 19.08 -8.94 -11.12
N ASN A 74 18.20 -8.32 -11.91
CA ASN A 74 18.29 -8.36 -13.38
C ASN A 74 19.45 -7.51 -13.92
N ALA A 75 19.76 -6.37 -13.30
CA ALA A 75 20.90 -5.55 -13.67
C ALA A 75 22.23 -6.28 -13.40
N ASP A 76 22.34 -6.95 -12.25
CA ASP A 76 23.51 -7.75 -11.88
C ASP A 76 23.70 -8.93 -12.85
N ALA A 77 22.60 -9.59 -13.25
CA ALA A 77 22.65 -10.66 -14.25
C ALA A 77 23.13 -10.16 -15.62
N ASN A 78 22.65 -8.99 -16.07
CA ASN A 78 23.09 -8.40 -17.33
C ASN A 78 24.57 -7.98 -17.30
N ALA A 79 25.05 -7.39 -16.20
CA ALA A 79 26.46 -7.06 -16.03
C ALA A 79 27.35 -8.31 -16.12
N SER A 80 26.92 -9.43 -15.52
CA SER A 80 27.63 -10.71 -15.65
C SER A 80 27.66 -11.24 -17.09
N VAL A 81 26.59 -11.06 -17.86
CA VAL A 81 26.55 -11.43 -19.28
C VAL A 81 27.50 -10.56 -20.10
N ASP A 82 27.58 -9.26 -19.82
CA ASP A 82 28.51 -8.33 -20.49
C ASP A 82 29.98 -8.68 -20.21
N ASP A 83 30.33 -9.14 -19.01
CA ASP A 83 31.67 -9.64 -18.69
C ASP A 83 32.03 -10.88 -19.53
N ILE A 84 31.08 -11.81 -19.69
CA ILE A 84 31.24 -12.99 -20.55
C ILE A 84 31.45 -12.56 -22.00
N ILE A 85 30.62 -11.64 -22.52
CA ILE A 85 30.73 -11.13 -23.89
C ILE A 85 32.08 -10.42 -24.10
N THR A 86 32.53 -9.64 -23.12
CA THR A 86 33.81 -8.93 -23.17
C THR A 86 34.98 -9.90 -23.18
N SER A 87 34.93 -10.97 -22.38
CA SER A 87 35.98 -11.99 -22.34
C SER A 87 36.09 -12.83 -23.62
N LEU A 88 35.01 -12.93 -24.40
CA LEU A 88 34.97 -13.66 -25.68
C LEU A 88 35.38 -12.81 -26.88
N ARG A 89 35.62 -11.49 -26.71
CA ARG A 89 36.03 -10.63 -27.81
C ARG A 89 37.50 -10.90 -28.16
N PRO A 90 37.83 -11.40 -29.37
CA PRO A 90 39.22 -11.68 -29.72
C PRO A 90 40.02 -10.38 -29.77
N SER A 91 41.13 -10.32 -29.04
CA SER A 91 42.11 -9.24 -29.11
C SER A 91 42.65 -9.13 -30.54
N SER A 92 42.17 -8.12 -31.26
CA SER A 92 42.68 -7.73 -32.58
C SER A 92 43.84 -6.75 -32.42
#